data_AF-A0A6N3EW78-F1
#
_entry.id   AF-A0A6N3EW78-F1
#
_cell.length_a   1.000
_cell.length_b   1.000
_cell.length_c   1.000
_cell.angle_alpha   90.00
_cell.angle_beta   90.00
_cell.angle_gamma   90.00
#
_symmetry.space_group_name_H-M   'P 1'
#
loop_
_entity.id
_entity.type
_entity.pdbx_description
1 polymer ?
#
loop_
_entity_poly.entity_id
_entity_poly.type
_entity_poly.pdbx_seq_one_letter_code
_entity_poly.pdbx_strand_id
1 'polypeptide(L)'
;MTRKEKIENLRNQIQIRQTEISEMEKELNTEMVTDFYARHNLTPEQHFLYDGKKCIGVEYDGYVFKTFHIKKDGGISRIPSIIYHEERIKTN
;
A
#
# COMPACT_ATOMS: atom_id res chain seq x y z
N MET A 1 -28.69 4.99 -33.57
CA MET A 1 -28.30 5.39 -32.21
C MET A 1 -28.59 6.88 -32.02
N THR A 2 -29.36 7.23 -31.00
CA THR A 2 -29.70 8.61 -30.65
C THR A 2 -28.58 9.27 -29.84
N ARG A 3 -28.59 10.60 -29.73
CA ARG A 3 -27.65 11.33 -28.87
C ARG A 3 -27.73 10.88 -27.41
N LYS A 4 -28.94 10.55 -26.93
CA LYS A 4 -29.19 10.07 -25.56
C LYS A 4 -28.59 8.68 -25.34
N GLU A 5 -28.79 7.75 -26.28
CA GLU A 5 -28.18 6.42 -26.23
C GLU A 5 -26.65 6.48 -26.26
N LYS A 6 -26.07 7.40 -27.04
CA LYS A 6 -24.62 7.61 -27.08
C LYS A 6 -24.07 8.11 -25.74
N ILE A 7 -24.77 9.04 -25.08
CA ILE A 7 -24.38 9.56 -23.76
C ILE A 7 -24.40 8.44 -22.72
N GLU A 8 -25.46 7.62 -22.71
CA GLU A 8 -25.60 6.53 -21.74
C GLU A 8 -24.53 5.45 -21.95
N ASN A 9 -24.26 5.09 -23.20
CA ASN A 9 -23.18 4.16 -23.53
C ASN A 9 -21.81 4.68 -23.05
N LEU A 10 -21.51 5.97 -23.24
CA LEU A 10 -20.26 6.56 -22.76
C LEU A 10 -20.16 6.55 -21.23
N ARG A 11 -21.26 6.82 -20.50
CA ARG A 11 -21.29 6.72 -19.04
C ARG A 11 -20.98 5.30 -18.56
N ASN A 12 -21.60 4.29 -19.19
CA ASN A 12 -21.35 2.89 -18.85
C ASN A 12 -19.90 2.49 -19.11
N GLN A 13 -19.32 2.91 -20.25
CA GLN A 13 -17.91 2.65 -20.55
C GLN A 13 -16.95 3.31 -19.54
N ILE A 14 -17.26 4.54 -19.10
CA ILE A 14 -16.47 5.22 -18.06
C ILE A 14 -16.53 4.42 -16.76
N GLN A 15 -17.71 3.99 -16.34
CA GLN A 15 -17.87 3.23 -15.11
C GLN A 15 -17.12 1.90 -15.14
N ILE A 16 -17.19 1.16 -16.25
CA ILE A 16 -16.46 -0.10 -16.43
C ILE A 16 -14.95 0.12 -16.30
N ARG A 17 -14.41 1.12 -17.03
CA ARG A 17 -12.98 1.42 -16.97
C ARG A 17 -12.52 1.91 -15.61
N GLN A 18 -13.36 2.63 -14.87
CA GLN A 18 -13.05 3.04 -13.49
C GLN A 18 -12.93 1.84 -12.56
N THR A 19 -13.81 0.83 -12.72
CA THR A 19 -13.70 -0.42 -11.98
C THR A 19 -12.41 -1.17 -12.33
N GLU A 20 -12.10 -1.31 -13.62
CA GLU A 20 -10.86 -1.96 -14.09
C GLU A 20 -9.61 -1.26 -13.53
N ILE A 21 -9.57 0.07 -13.55
CA ILE A 21 -8.49 0.85 -12.93
C ILE A 21 -8.36 0.55 -11.44
N SER A 22 -9.48 0.55 -10.70
CA SER A 22 -9.44 0.27 -9.26
C SER A 22 -8.95 -1.15 -8.94
N GLU A 23 -9.23 -2.13 -9.81
CA GLU A 23 -8.74 -3.49 -9.65
C GLU A 23 -7.24 -3.58 -9.90
N MET A 24 -6.76 -2.97 -10.99
CA MET A 24 -5.33 -2.90 -11.29
C MET A 24 -4.55 -2.13 -10.22
N GLU A 25 -5.10 -1.06 -9.65
CA GLU A 25 -4.48 -0.33 -8.54
C GLU A 25 -4.34 -1.20 -7.28
N LYS A 26 -5.31 -2.06 -6.98
CA LYS A 26 -5.22 -3.01 -5.85
C LYS A 26 -4.14 -4.06 -6.08
N GLU A 27 -4.06 -4.58 -7.29
CA GLU A 27 -3.02 -5.55 -7.67
C GLU A 27 -1.64 -4.89 -7.57
N LEU A 28 -1.46 -3.70 -8.15
CA LEU A 28 -0.23 -2.93 -8.04
C LEU A 28 0.15 -2.68 -6.58
N ASN A 29 -0.78 -2.23 -5.74
CA ASN A 29 -0.49 -1.98 -4.33
C ASN A 29 -0.02 -3.25 -3.59
N THR A 30 -0.59 -4.40 -3.94
CA THR A 30 -0.19 -5.69 -3.39
C THR A 30 1.23 -6.06 -3.83
N GLU A 31 1.53 -5.94 -5.13
CA GLU A 31 2.86 -6.21 -5.68
C GLU A 31 3.93 -5.26 -5.11
N MET A 32 3.61 -3.98 -4.93
CA MET A 32 4.52 -3.00 -4.32
C MET A 32 4.91 -3.39 -2.90
N VAL A 33 3.96 -3.88 -2.10
CA VAL A 33 4.24 -4.37 -0.74
C VAL A 33 5.08 -5.66 -0.78
N THR A 34 4.76 -6.58 -1.68
CA THR A 34 5.54 -7.83 -1.87
C THR A 34 6.99 -7.53 -2.26
N ASP A 35 7.19 -6.63 -3.23
CA ASP A 35 8.51 -6.17 -3.67
C ASP A 35 9.27 -5.50 -2.52
N PHE A 36 8.61 -4.65 -1.71
CA PHE A 36 9.24 -4.06 -0.52
C PHE A 36 9.80 -5.14 0.43
N TYR A 37 9.01 -6.17 0.76
CA TYR A 37 9.48 -7.26 1.63
C TYR A 37 10.67 -7.99 1.03
N ALA A 38 10.62 -8.29 -0.28
CA ALA A 38 11.71 -8.94 -0.98
C ALA A 38 13.00 -8.08 -0.98
N ARG A 39 12.89 -6.78 -1.31
CA ARG A 39 14.03 -5.84 -1.36
C ARG A 39 14.73 -5.69 -0.01
N HIS A 40 13.98 -5.78 1.08
CA HIS A 40 14.50 -5.67 2.45
C HIS A 40 14.79 -7.03 3.12
N ASN A 41 14.61 -8.14 2.41
CA ASN A 41 14.76 -9.50 2.95
C ASN A 41 13.96 -9.70 4.26
N LEU A 42 12.69 -9.26 4.22
CA LEU A 42 11.74 -9.31 5.32
C LEU A 42 10.57 -10.23 4.98
N THR A 43 9.90 -10.73 6.02
CA THR A 43 8.57 -11.36 5.89
C THR A 43 7.48 -10.46 6.49
N PRO A 44 6.19 -10.63 6.12
CA PRO A 44 5.10 -9.76 6.57
C PRO A 44 4.94 -9.63 8.09
N GLU A 45 5.26 -10.68 8.84
CA GLU A 45 5.15 -10.73 10.29
C GLU A 45 6.46 -10.38 11.01
N GLN A 46 7.55 -10.17 10.24
CA GLN A 46 8.85 -9.88 10.80
C GLN A 46 8.92 -8.45 11.34
N HIS A 47 9.50 -8.32 12.53
CA HIS A 47 9.82 -7.03 13.10
C HIS A 47 11.09 -6.46 12.47
N PHE A 48 11.08 -5.17 12.17
CA PHE A 48 12.26 -4.43 11.71
C PHE A 48 12.37 -3.11 12.45
N LEU A 49 13.53 -2.46 12.37
CA LEU A 49 13.71 -1.11 12.88
C LEU A 49 13.54 -0.10 11.75
N TYR A 50 12.79 0.96 12.00
CA TYR A 50 12.71 2.13 11.14
C TYR A 50 12.82 3.38 11.99
N ASP A 51 13.78 4.25 11.68
CA ASP A 51 14.06 5.49 12.42
C ASP A 51 14.25 5.26 13.94
N GLY A 52 14.93 4.16 14.29
CA GLY A 52 15.20 3.76 15.68
C GLY A 52 14.01 3.17 16.43
N LYS A 53 12.84 3.01 15.79
CA LYS A 53 11.65 2.39 16.38
C LYS A 53 11.44 1.00 15.80
N LYS A 54 11.03 0.06 16.65
CA LYS A 54 10.62 -1.28 16.23
C LYS A 54 9.26 -1.21 15.55
N CYS A 55 9.15 -1.72 14.34
CA CYS A 55 7.97 -1.68 13.49
C CYS A 55 7.60 -3.08 13.00
N ILE A 56 6.36 -3.21 12.54
CA ILE A 56 5.79 -4.38 11.90
C ILE A 56 4.81 -3.94 10.83
N GLY A 57 4.66 -4.76 9.79
CA GLY A 57 3.69 -4.55 8.73
C GLY A 57 4.07 -3.39 7.82
N VAL A 58 3.68 -3.53 6.56
CA VAL A 58 3.92 -2.53 5.51
C VAL A 58 2.66 -2.46 4.67
N GLU A 59 2.22 -1.23 4.40
CA GLU A 59 1.10 -0.92 3.52
C GLU A 59 1.57 0.08 2.46
N TYR A 60 0.97 0.00 1.28
CA TYR A 60 1.14 0.98 0.20
C TYR A 60 -0.23 1.51 -0.22
N ASP A 61 -0.39 2.83 -0.24
CA ASP A 61 -1.67 3.51 -0.50
C ASP A 61 -1.78 4.09 -1.92
N GLY A 62 -0.89 3.69 -2.83
CA GLY A 62 -0.76 4.26 -4.16
C GLY A 62 0.30 5.36 -4.28
N TYR A 63 0.77 5.92 -3.15
CA TYR A 63 1.74 7.01 -3.14
C TYR A 63 2.95 6.74 -2.24
N VAL A 64 2.74 6.19 -1.05
CA VAL A 64 3.81 6.01 -0.06
C VAL A 64 3.69 4.68 0.69
N PHE A 65 4.84 4.16 1.12
CA PHE A 65 4.88 3.06 2.06
C PHE A 65 4.65 3.54 3.50
N LYS A 66 3.93 2.73 4.28
CA LYS A 66 3.60 2.99 5.69
C LYS A 66 3.91 1.76 6.52
N THR A 67 4.34 1.95 7.75
CA THR A 67 4.57 0.88 8.72
C THR A 67 4.00 1.24 10.10
N PHE A 68 3.88 0.25 10.98
CA PHE A 68 3.28 0.43 12.31
C PHE A 68 4.30 0.14 13.40
N HIS A 69 4.60 1.15 14.22
CA HIS A 69 5.52 0.96 15.34
C HIS A 69 4.88 0.16 16.47
N ILE A 70 5.69 -0.68 17.10
CA ILE A 70 5.36 -1.41 18.31
C ILE A 70 5.61 -0.49 19.49
N LYS A 71 4.57 -0.27 20.29
CA LYS A 71 4.61 0.56 21.49
C LYS A 71 5.34 -0.15 22.63
N LYS A 72 5.63 0.59 23.71
CA LYS A 72 6.30 0.06 24.90
C LYS A 72 5.50 -1.05 25.61
N ASP A 73 4.18 -1.04 25.47
CA ASP A 73 3.27 -2.07 26.01
C ASP A 73 3.19 -3.33 25.13
N GLY A 74 3.94 -3.39 24.03
CA GLY A 74 3.91 -4.48 23.05
C GLY A 74 2.77 -4.38 22.03
N GLY A 75 1.87 -3.40 22.17
CA GLY A 75 0.78 -3.19 21.22
C GLY A 75 1.23 -2.50 19.94
N ILE A 76 0.54 -2.77 18.83
CA ILE A 76 0.78 -2.09 17.55
C ILE A 76 0.11 -0.70 17.57
N SER A 77 0.81 0.31 17.07
CA SER A 77 0.24 1.65 16.92
C SER A 77 -0.86 1.68 15.87
N ARG A 78 -1.94 2.41 16.17
CA ARG A 78 -3.02 2.67 15.19
C ARG A 78 -2.65 3.79 14.21
N ILE A 79 -1.60 4.56 14.50
CA ILE A 79 -1.14 5.65 13.65
C ILE A 79 0.07 5.13 12.86
N PRO A 80 -0.06 4.97 11.53
CA PRO A 80 1.05 4.53 10.69
C PRO A 80 2.15 5.59 10.64
N SER A 81 3.38 5.14 10.43
CA SER A 81 4.55 5.97 10.15
C SER A 81 4.90 5.84 8.67
N ILE A 82 5.06 6.96 7.98
CA ILE A 82 5.42 6.98 6.56
C ILE A 82 6.91 6.65 6.41
N ILE A 83 7.22 5.78 5.44
CA ILE A 83 8.58 5.42 5.07
C ILE A 83 9.04 6.37 3.97
N TYR A 84 9.84 7.38 4.32
CA TYR A 84 10.43 8.33 3.36
C TYR A 84 11.83 7.91 2.90
N HIS A 85 12.54 7.17 3.75
CA HIS A 85 13.95 6.86 3.62
C HIS A 85 14.16 5.37 3.91
N GLU A 86 13.96 4.53 2.89
CA GLU A 86 14.08 3.07 3.02
C GLU A 86 15.47 2.63 3.51
N GLU A 87 16.52 3.42 3.28
CA GLU A 87 17.88 3.18 3.79
C GLU A 87 17.98 3.19 5.33
N ARG A 88 16.97 3.72 6.02
CA ARG A 88 16.90 3.71 7.49
C ARG A 88 16.29 2.43 8.05
N ILE A 89 15.83 1.52 7.18
CA ILE A 89 15.34 0.21 7.57
C ILE A 89 16.53 -0.64 7.99
N LYS A 90 16.43 -1.22 9.19
CA LYS A 90 17.39 -2.21 9.67
C LYS A 90 16.65 -3.48 10.03
N THR A 91 17.07 -4.57 9.43
CA THR A 91 16.64 -5.91 9.78
C THR A 91 17.59 -6.44 10.85
N ASN A 92 17.05 -7.06 11.90
CA ASN A 92 17.86 -7.72 12.92
C ASN A 92 18.33 -9.09 12.42
#